data_AF-H0R4D4-F1
#
_entry.id   AF-H0R4D4-F1
#
_cell.length_a   1.000
_cell.length_b   1.000
_cell.length_c   1.000
_cell.angle_alpha   90.00
_cell.angle_beta   90.00
_cell.angle_gamma   90.00
#
_symmetry.space_group_name_H-M   'P 1'
#
loop_
_entity.id
_entity.type
_entity.pdbx_description
1 polymer ?
#
loop_
_entity_poly.entity_id
_entity_poly.type
_entity_poly.pdbx_seq_one_letter_code
_entity_poly.pdbx_strand_id
1 'polypeptide(L)'
;MTSLSKSQGDNAADAVSVDSGATPPLSPGGAPTDLAGSARGRLGDAIFRRLAVGSGLLVSIVIALIALFLVVQAAPALLDNEANFFTYQGDWVVDGGSLQFGIPKLFYATAVVAIIALLIAMPIALGISIFLTEYAPKRVVGPVTYLVDLLAAVPSIVYGLWGILVLGPALVPVNTWLVNNLGWLPFFKTPEANVTNMSTGGTLLTAGIVLAVMILPIITAVTREVFIQTPVAH
;
A
#
# COMPACT_ATOMS: atom_id res chain seq x y z
N MET A 1 64.39 26.31 -42.72
CA MET A 1 64.63 25.15 -41.85
C MET A 1 65.34 25.64 -40.60
N THR A 2 64.76 25.39 -39.41
CA THR A 2 65.44 25.20 -38.09
C THR A 2 66.47 26.26 -37.64
N SER A 3 66.34 26.89 -36.48
CA SER A 3 66.34 26.23 -35.17
C SER A 3 66.17 27.26 -34.03
N LEU A 4 65.73 26.73 -32.89
CA LEU A 4 65.55 27.35 -31.57
C LEU A 4 66.89 27.71 -30.88
N SER A 5 66.87 28.71 -29.98
CA SER A 5 67.57 28.80 -28.66
C SER A 5 67.79 30.28 -28.30
N LYS A 6 67.00 30.92 -27.42
CA LYS A 6 67.00 30.91 -25.93
C LYS A 6 68.17 31.66 -25.27
N SER A 7 67.82 32.42 -24.22
CA SER A 7 68.65 33.14 -23.23
C SER A 7 68.94 34.60 -23.61
N GLN A 8 68.74 35.65 -22.80
CA GLN A 8 68.70 35.75 -21.35
C GLN A 8 68.28 37.18 -20.92
N GLY A 9 67.73 37.32 -19.70
CA GLY A 9 67.47 38.60 -19.01
C GLY A 9 65.97 38.79 -18.75
N ASP A 10 65.49 39.06 -17.54
CA ASP A 10 66.12 39.37 -16.27
C ASP A 10 65.02 39.18 -15.21
N ASN A 11 65.29 38.46 -14.13
CA ASN A 11 64.31 38.17 -13.08
C ASN A 11 64.68 39.01 -11.86
N ALA A 12 63.87 40.04 -11.58
CA ALA A 12 63.94 40.78 -10.33
C ALA A 12 62.52 41.00 -9.78
N ALA A 13 62.32 40.42 -8.60
CA ALA A 13 61.44 40.85 -7.52
C ALA A 13 59.92 40.83 -7.74
N ASP A 14 59.32 39.80 -7.13
CA ASP A 14 57.99 39.83 -6.51
C ASP A 14 57.73 41.16 -5.77
N ALA A 15 56.72 41.88 -6.21
CA ALA A 15 56.01 42.87 -5.41
C ALA A 15 54.52 42.53 -5.49
N VAL A 16 54.02 41.87 -4.45
CA VAL A 16 52.59 41.64 -4.21
C VAL A 16 51.97 42.99 -3.86
N SER A 17 51.29 43.62 -4.81
CA SER A 17 50.35 44.71 -4.55
C SER A 17 48.94 44.13 -4.37
N VAL A 18 48.38 44.34 -3.18
CA VAL A 18 46.97 44.12 -2.89
C VAL A 18 46.18 45.19 -3.63
N ASP A 19 45.47 44.82 -4.70
CA ASP A 19 44.46 45.67 -5.32
C ASP A 19 43.06 45.30 -4.81
N SER A 20 42.46 46.25 -4.10
CA SER A 20 41.06 46.22 -3.69
C SER A 20 40.21 46.72 -4.86
N GLY A 21 39.76 45.80 -5.71
CA GLY A 21 38.96 46.12 -6.90
C GLY A 21 37.66 45.32 -6.98
N ALA A 22 36.54 45.99 -6.67
CA ALA A 22 35.15 45.74 -7.06
C ALA A 22 34.70 44.31 -7.42
N THR A 23 33.80 43.75 -6.60
CA THR A 23 32.85 42.70 -7.02
C THR A 23 32.11 43.14 -8.29
N PRO A 24 32.04 42.30 -9.35
CA PRO A 24 31.26 42.65 -10.52
C PRO A 24 29.79 42.81 -10.13
N PRO A 25 29.06 43.80 -10.67
CA PRO A 25 27.65 43.95 -10.39
C PRO A 25 26.91 42.71 -10.92
N LEU A 26 26.14 42.06 -10.04
CA LEU A 26 25.16 41.05 -10.45
C LEU A 26 24.15 41.74 -11.37
N SER A 27 24.30 41.59 -12.69
CA SER A 27 23.33 42.07 -13.65
C SER A 27 21.94 41.50 -13.31
N PRO A 28 20.97 42.34 -12.90
CA PRO A 28 19.60 41.89 -12.75
C PRO A 28 18.98 41.90 -14.13
N GLY A 29 18.57 40.73 -14.62
CA GLY A 29 17.79 40.62 -15.86
C GLY A 29 18.52 39.90 -16.99
N GLY A 30 18.80 38.61 -16.80
CA GLY A 30 18.62 37.70 -17.93
C GLY A 30 17.13 37.75 -18.29
N ALA A 31 16.81 38.33 -19.45
CA ALA A 31 15.46 38.26 -20.01
C ALA A 31 14.97 36.80 -19.94
N PRO A 32 13.69 36.53 -19.65
CA PRO A 32 13.17 35.18 -19.75
C PRO A 32 13.54 34.71 -21.15
N THR A 33 14.40 33.70 -21.23
CA THR A 33 14.63 33.01 -22.49
C THR A 33 13.28 32.37 -22.76
N ASP A 34 12.43 33.06 -23.52
CA ASP A 34 11.19 32.53 -24.02
C ASP A 34 11.61 31.26 -24.76
N LEU A 35 11.38 30.13 -24.09
CA LEU A 35 11.45 28.82 -24.69
C LEU A 35 10.32 28.81 -25.70
N ALA A 36 10.57 29.40 -26.87
CA ALA A 36 9.75 29.31 -28.05
C ALA A 36 9.78 27.83 -28.45
N GLY A 37 8.99 27.04 -27.74
CA GLY A 37 8.82 25.62 -27.97
C GLY A 37 8.40 25.47 -29.42
N SER A 38 9.25 24.77 -30.18
CA SER A 38 8.98 24.35 -31.54
C SER A 38 7.50 23.96 -31.66
N ALA A 39 6.80 24.42 -32.70
CA ALA A 39 5.39 24.11 -32.94
C ALA A 39 5.08 22.59 -32.83
N ARG A 40 6.09 21.74 -33.00
CA ARG A 40 6.05 20.29 -32.81
C ARG A 40 5.88 19.84 -31.35
N GLY A 41 6.43 20.57 -30.37
CA GLY A 41 6.24 20.32 -28.94
C GLY A 41 4.82 20.63 -28.48
N ARG A 42 4.21 21.71 -29.00
CA ARG A 42 2.81 22.08 -28.69
C ARG A 42 1.79 21.06 -29.22
N LEU A 43 2.08 20.41 -30.35
CA LEU A 43 1.23 19.36 -30.91
C LEU A 43 1.37 18.05 -30.11
N GLY A 44 2.61 17.68 -29.74
CA GLY A 44 2.89 16.52 -28.89
C GLY A 44 2.19 16.61 -27.54
N ASP A 45 2.30 17.76 -26.87
CA ASP A 45 1.63 18.00 -25.58
C ASP A 45 0.10 17.97 -25.70
N ALA A 46 -0.46 18.50 -26.80
CA ALA A 46 -1.90 18.47 -27.02
C ALA A 46 -2.42 17.04 -27.27
N ILE A 47 -1.68 16.23 -28.03
CA ILE A 47 -2.00 14.81 -28.27
C ILE A 47 -1.87 14.02 -26.97
N PHE A 48 -0.77 14.19 -26.24
CA PHE A 48 -0.53 13.53 -24.97
C PHE A 48 -1.63 13.88 -23.96
N ARG A 49 -1.98 15.17 -23.82
CA ARG A 49 -3.08 15.59 -22.94
C ARG A 49 -4.42 14.97 -23.33
N ARG A 50 -4.75 14.90 -24.62
CA ARG A 50 -6.00 14.27 -25.10
C ARG A 50 -6.01 12.77 -24.84
N LEU A 51 -4.89 12.08 -25.05
CA LEU A 51 -4.76 10.65 -24.76
C LEU A 51 -4.84 10.37 -23.26
N ALA A 52 -4.19 11.18 -22.43
CA ALA A 52 -4.21 11.05 -20.97
C ALA A 52 -5.61 11.32 -20.38
N VAL A 53 -6.28 12.38 -20.84
CA VAL A 53 -7.67 12.67 -20.43
C VAL A 53 -8.64 11.62 -20.98
N GLY A 54 -8.43 11.18 -22.22
CA GLY A 54 -9.24 10.14 -22.86
C GLY A 54 -9.11 8.78 -22.15
N SER A 55 -7.89 8.39 -21.74
CA SER A 55 -7.68 7.15 -21.00
C SER A 55 -8.29 7.21 -19.60
N GLY A 56 -8.13 8.33 -18.88
CA GLY A 56 -8.77 8.54 -17.58
C GLY A 56 -10.30 8.50 -17.67
N LEU A 57 -10.87 9.12 -18.70
CA LEU A 57 -12.31 9.10 -18.95
C LEU A 57 -12.80 7.68 -19.31
N LEU A 58 -12.07 6.97 -20.19
CA LEU A 58 -12.39 5.60 -20.57
C LEU A 58 -12.39 4.68 -19.36
N VAL A 59 -11.35 4.74 -18.51
CA VAL A 59 -11.29 3.94 -17.27
C VAL A 59 -12.47 4.26 -16.36
N SER A 60 -12.79 5.54 -16.19
CA SER A 60 -13.94 5.97 -15.37
C SER A 60 -15.26 5.43 -15.91
N ILE A 61 -15.46 5.47 -17.23
CA ILE A 61 -16.65 4.92 -17.90
C ILE A 61 -16.72 3.41 -17.70
N VAL A 62 -15.62 2.70 -17.88
CA VAL A 62 -15.57 1.24 -17.69
C VAL A 62 -15.92 0.87 -16.26
N ILE A 63 -15.39 1.56 -15.25
CA ILE A 63 -15.75 1.35 -13.84
C ILE A 63 -17.24 1.59 -13.60
N ALA A 64 -17.79 2.68 -14.16
CA ALA A 64 -19.21 2.98 -14.05
C ALA A 64 -20.10 1.92 -14.72
N LEU A 65 -19.70 1.40 -15.88
CA LEU A 65 -20.41 0.32 -16.58
C LEU A 65 -20.36 -1.00 -15.80
N ILE A 66 -19.21 -1.33 -15.20
CA ILE A 66 -19.09 -2.51 -14.33
C ILE A 66 -20.03 -2.35 -13.12
N ALA A 67 -20.02 -1.19 -12.46
CA ALA A 67 -20.92 -0.93 -11.33
C ALA A 67 -22.40 -1.06 -11.73
N LEU A 68 -22.79 -0.47 -12.87
CA LEU A 68 -24.15 -0.59 -13.41
C LEU A 68 -24.52 -2.04 -13.72
N PHE A 69 -23.63 -2.78 -14.38
CA PHE A 69 -23.82 -4.19 -14.72
C PHE A 69 -24.05 -5.04 -13.46
N LEU A 70 -23.23 -4.83 -12.42
CA LEU A 70 -23.39 -5.52 -11.14
C LEU A 70 -24.73 -5.20 -10.46
N VAL A 71 -25.19 -3.95 -10.50
CA VAL A 71 -26.48 -3.56 -9.93
C VAL A 71 -27.64 -4.20 -10.67
N VAL A 72 -27.62 -4.18 -12.02
CA VAL A 72 -28.66 -4.80 -12.84
C VAL A 72 -28.72 -6.32 -12.60
N GLN A 73 -27.56 -6.96 -12.45
CA GLN A 73 -27.47 -8.39 -12.17
C GLN A 73 -27.91 -8.75 -10.74
N ALA A 74 -27.65 -7.88 -9.76
CA ALA A 74 -28.00 -8.08 -8.36
C ALA A 74 -29.47 -7.76 -8.05
N ALA A 75 -30.10 -6.83 -8.80
CA ALA A 75 -31.49 -6.41 -8.61
C ALA A 75 -32.51 -7.57 -8.55
N PRO A 76 -32.57 -8.53 -9.51
CA PRO A 76 -33.54 -9.62 -9.44
C PRO A 76 -33.35 -10.48 -8.18
N ALA A 77 -32.10 -10.80 -7.82
CA ALA A 77 -31.81 -11.58 -6.62
C ALA A 77 -32.27 -10.87 -5.34
N LEU A 78 -32.14 -9.54 -5.27
CA LEU A 78 -32.56 -8.74 -4.12
C LEU A 78 -34.08 -8.57 -4.03
N LEU A 79 -34.77 -8.51 -5.18
CA LEU A 79 -36.23 -8.39 -5.25
C LEU A 79 -36.92 -9.71 -4.88
N ASP A 80 -36.31 -10.84 -5.24
CA ASP A 80 -36.82 -12.18 -4.93
C ASP A 80 -36.43 -12.65 -3.50
N ASN A 81 -35.70 -11.82 -2.74
CA ASN A 81 -35.31 -12.14 -1.37
C ASN A 81 -36.51 -11.99 -0.42
N GLU A 82 -36.98 -13.10 0.13
CA GLU A 82 -38.07 -13.12 1.11
C GLU A 82 -37.60 -12.69 2.51
N ALA A 83 -36.29 -12.65 2.74
CA ALA A 83 -35.69 -12.11 3.95
C ALA A 83 -35.27 -10.64 3.78
N ASN A 84 -35.31 -9.85 4.85
CA ASN A 84 -34.79 -8.48 4.79
C ASN A 84 -33.26 -8.48 4.67
N PHE A 85 -32.74 -8.07 3.52
CA PHE A 85 -31.31 -8.04 3.20
C PHE A 85 -30.41 -7.34 4.24
N PHE A 86 -30.93 -6.30 4.91
CA PHE A 86 -30.16 -5.52 5.88
C PHE A 86 -30.27 -6.02 7.32
N THR A 87 -31.28 -6.83 7.63
CA THR A 87 -31.54 -7.26 9.02
C THR A 87 -31.41 -8.77 9.20
N TYR A 88 -31.49 -9.53 8.12
CA TYR A 88 -31.41 -10.98 8.17
C TYR A 88 -30.01 -11.44 8.62
N GLN A 89 -29.98 -12.16 9.73
CA GLN A 89 -28.78 -12.73 10.35
C GLN A 89 -28.73 -14.26 10.26
N GLY A 90 -29.68 -14.88 9.56
CA GLY A 90 -29.76 -16.33 9.38
C GLY A 90 -28.81 -16.84 8.30
N ASP A 91 -28.86 -18.15 8.04
CA ASP A 91 -28.05 -18.76 7.00
C ASP A 91 -28.58 -18.41 5.61
N TRP A 92 -27.65 -18.26 4.67
CA TRP A 92 -27.98 -17.91 3.29
C TRP A 92 -28.61 -19.11 2.60
N VAL A 93 -29.90 -19.00 2.28
CA VAL A 93 -30.65 -19.97 1.48
C VAL A 93 -30.72 -19.44 0.06
N VAL A 94 -29.96 -20.08 -0.82
CA VAL A 94 -29.85 -19.72 -2.25
C VAL A 94 -30.47 -20.75 -3.18
N ASP A 95 -31.13 -21.77 -2.62
CA ASP A 95 -31.73 -22.90 -3.32
C ASP A 95 -33.14 -23.16 -2.79
N GLY A 96 -34.05 -23.66 -3.63
CA GLY A 96 -35.39 -24.10 -3.19
C GLY A 96 -36.51 -23.06 -3.19
N GLY A 97 -36.46 -22.04 -4.05
CA GLY A 97 -37.61 -21.14 -4.33
C GLY A 97 -37.93 -20.08 -3.29
N SER A 98 -37.31 -20.13 -2.10
CA SER A 98 -37.34 -19.05 -1.10
C SER A 98 -35.91 -18.54 -0.88
N LEU A 99 -35.56 -17.44 -1.52
CA LEU A 99 -34.25 -16.81 -1.35
C LEU A 99 -34.24 -16.08 -0.01
N GLN A 100 -33.30 -16.43 0.87
CA GLN A 100 -33.15 -15.78 2.17
C GLN A 100 -31.69 -15.48 2.41
N PHE A 101 -31.30 -14.22 2.29
CA PHE A 101 -29.91 -13.81 2.52
C PHE A 101 -29.82 -12.38 3.05
N GLY A 102 -28.71 -12.09 3.74
CA GLY A 102 -28.49 -10.79 4.37
C GLY A 102 -27.01 -10.46 4.60
N ILE A 103 -26.69 -9.17 4.57
CA ILE A 103 -25.33 -8.63 4.76
C ILE A 103 -24.78 -8.74 6.19
N PRO A 104 -25.55 -8.53 7.27
CA PRO A 104 -25.00 -8.25 8.60
C PRO A 104 -23.93 -9.25 9.07
N LYS A 105 -24.16 -10.55 8.88
CA LYS A 105 -23.22 -11.61 9.25
C LYS A 105 -21.91 -11.53 8.45
N LEU A 106 -21.99 -11.33 7.13
CA LEU A 106 -20.81 -11.22 6.27
C LEU A 106 -20.02 -9.95 6.57
N PHE A 107 -20.71 -8.83 6.74
CA PHE A 107 -20.08 -7.56 7.10
C PHE A 107 -19.39 -7.65 8.46
N TYR A 108 -20.02 -8.27 9.46
CA TYR A 108 -19.40 -8.50 10.75
C TYR A 108 -18.12 -9.33 10.63
N ALA A 109 -18.16 -10.45 9.90
CA ALA A 109 -16.99 -11.31 9.71
C ALA A 109 -15.83 -10.58 9.03
N THR A 110 -16.09 -9.82 7.95
CA THR A 110 -15.05 -9.07 7.23
C THR A 110 -14.47 -7.94 8.06
N ALA A 111 -15.31 -7.19 8.78
CA ALA A 111 -14.87 -6.11 9.65
C ALA A 111 -13.99 -6.64 10.79
N VAL A 112 -14.39 -7.74 11.45
CA VAL A 112 -13.62 -8.35 12.54
C VAL A 112 -12.26 -8.86 12.04
N VAL A 113 -12.23 -9.57 10.90
CA VAL A 113 -10.97 -10.04 10.30
C VAL A 113 -10.04 -8.88 9.95
N ALA A 114 -10.58 -7.81 9.35
CA ALA A 114 -9.80 -6.63 9.01
C ALA A 114 -9.24 -5.92 10.26
N ILE A 115 -10.04 -5.78 11.31
CA ILE A 115 -9.59 -5.18 12.57
C ILE A 115 -8.46 -6.00 13.20
N ILE A 116 -8.64 -7.32 13.31
CA ILE A 116 -7.61 -8.22 13.85
C ILE A 116 -6.33 -8.12 13.02
N ALA A 117 -6.46 -8.14 11.69
CA ALA A 117 -5.32 -8.05 10.78
C ALA A 117 -4.55 -6.73 10.97
N LEU A 118 -5.26 -5.60 11.06
CA LEU A 118 -4.65 -4.29 11.27
C LEU A 118 -4.01 -4.16 12.66
N LEU A 119 -4.66 -4.66 13.71
CA LEU A 119 -4.11 -4.63 15.07
C LEU A 119 -2.79 -5.37 15.19
N ILE A 120 -2.59 -6.43 14.40
CA ILE A 120 -1.35 -7.21 14.38
C ILE A 120 -0.34 -6.60 13.39
N ALA A 121 -0.75 -6.34 12.15
CA ALA A 121 0.15 -5.93 11.08
C ALA A 121 0.70 -4.52 11.29
N MET A 122 -0.13 -3.57 11.76
CA MET A 122 0.28 -2.17 11.92
C MET A 122 1.47 -2.00 12.88
N PRO A 123 1.44 -2.45 14.14
CA PRO A 123 2.57 -2.24 15.05
C PRO A 123 3.84 -2.93 14.56
N ILE A 124 3.73 -4.11 13.95
CA ILE A 124 4.87 -4.85 13.41
C ILE A 124 5.47 -4.10 12.20
N ALA A 125 4.64 -3.69 11.24
CA ALA A 125 5.09 -2.98 10.04
C ALA A 125 5.71 -1.62 10.37
N LEU A 126 5.09 -0.87 11.30
CA LEU A 126 5.65 0.38 11.81
C LEU A 126 7.01 0.15 12.48
N GLY A 127 7.12 -0.87 13.33
CA GLY A 127 8.37 -1.22 14.00
C GLY A 127 9.49 -1.57 13.01
N ILE A 128 9.20 -2.39 11.99
CA ILE A 128 10.15 -2.73 10.93
C ILE A 128 10.53 -1.48 10.14
N SER A 129 9.55 -0.65 9.77
CA SER A 129 9.78 0.57 8.99
C SER A 129 10.69 1.55 9.72
N ILE A 130 10.39 1.88 10.99
CA ILE A 130 11.22 2.76 11.83
C ILE A 130 12.62 2.17 12.01
N PHE A 131 12.71 0.86 12.27
CA PHE A 131 14.01 0.22 12.42
C PHE A 131 14.85 0.36 11.14
N LEU A 132 14.24 0.17 9.96
CA LEU A 132 14.94 0.29 8.67
C LEU A 132 15.35 1.71 8.32
N THR A 133 14.56 2.72 8.70
CA THR A 133 14.84 4.11 8.34
C THR A 133 15.79 4.79 9.31
N GLU A 134 15.62 4.59 10.61
CA GLU A 134 16.32 5.38 11.64
C GLU A 134 17.45 4.61 12.35
N TYR A 135 17.30 3.29 12.54
CA TYR A 135 18.20 2.53 13.42
C TYR A 135 19.13 1.56 12.67
N ALA A 136 18.73 1.06 11.51
CA ALA A 136 19.43 -0.01 10.83
C ALA A 136 20.71 0.51 10.14
N PRO A 137 21.87 -0.18 10.33
CA PRO A 137 23.06 0.14 9.57
C PRO A 137 22.83 -0.15 8.08
N LYS A 138 23.43 0.64 7.18
CA LYS A 138 23.25 0.57 5.72
C LYS A 138 23.40 -0.84 5.11
N ARG A 139 24.16 -1.73 5.77
CA ARG A 139 24.36 -3.13 5.33
C ARG A 139 23.17 -4.05 5.59
N VAL A 140 22.30 -3.72 6.56
CA VAL A 140 21.16 -4.56 6.98
C VAL A 140 19.86 -4.15 6.28
N VAL A 141 19.75 -2.87 5.88
CA VAL A 141 18.57 -2.35 5.18
C VAL A 141 18.26 -3.13 3.91
N GLY A 142 19.27 -3.40 3.08
CA GLY A 142 19.11 -4.15 1.83
C GLY A 142 18.55 -5.56 2.02
N PRO A 143 19.21 -6.43 2.81
CA PRO A 143 18.73 -7.77 3.09
C PRO A 143 17.32 -7.82 3.71
N VAL A 144 17.01 -6.96 4.68
CA VAL A 144 15.68 -6.97 5.32
C VAL A 144 14.60 -6.50 4.35
N THR A 145 14.88 -5.44 3.58
CA THR A 145 13.95 -4.96 2.53
C THR A 145 13.69 -6.07 1.52
N TYR A 146 14.73 -6.75 1.07
CA TYR A 146 14.61 -7.88 0.15
C TYR A 146 13.77 -9.03 0.74
N LEU A 147 13.95 -9.38 2.02
CA LEU A 147 13.12 -10.40 2.68
C LEU A 147 11.64 -10.00 2.76
N VAL A 148 11.36 -8.73 3.06
CA VAL A 148 9.99 -8.21 3.08
C VAL A 148 9.37 -8.23 1.68
N ASP A 149 10.12 -7.82 0.66
CA ASP A 149 9.68 -7.84 -0.74
C ASP A 149 9.48 -9.29 -1.24
N LEU A 150 10.32 -10.23 -0.80
CA LEU A 150 10.13 -11.66 -1.05
C LEU A 150 8.85 -12.19 -0.39
N LEU A 151 8.52 -11.74 0.82
CA LEU A 151 7.27 -12.10 1.50
C LEU A 151 6.05 -11.59 0.70
N ALA A 152 6.17 -10.42 0.06
CA ALA A 152 5.14 -9.86 -0.84
C ALA A 152 5.00 -10.64 -2.16
N ALA A 153 6.06 -11.30 -2.62
CA ALA A 153 6.08 -12.03 -3.89
C ALA A 153 5.37 -13.39 -3.82
N VAL A 154 5.12 -13.91 -2.62
CA VAL A 154 4.41 -15.19 -2.43
C VAL A 154 2.97 -15.05 -2.92
N PRO A 155 2.46 -15.98 -3.74
CA PRO A 155 1.08 -15.94 -4.21
C PRO A 155 0.07 -15.95 -3.05
N SER A 156 -0.97 -15.12 -3.14
CA SER A 156 -1.99 -15.01 -2.08
C SER A 156 -2.70 -16.34 -1.77
N ILE A 157 -2.88 -17.21 -2.77
CA ILE A 157 -3.48 -18.54 -2.59
C ILE A 157 -2.65 -19.44 -1.66
N VAL A 158 -1.32 -19.29 -1.65
CA VAL A 158 -0.42 -20.11 -0.83
C VAL A 158 -0.64 -19.80 0.65
N TYR A 159 -0.73 -18.52 1.00
CA TYR A 159 -1.04 -18.09 2.37
C TYR A 159 -2.44 -18.53 2.80
N GLY A 160 -3.44 -18.49 1.92
CA GLY A 160 -4.79 -18.98 2.22
C GLY A 160 -4.81 -20.49 2.52
N LEU A 161 -4.16 -21.29 1.69
CA LEU A 161 -4.08 -22.73 1.86
C LEU A 161 -3.24 -23.12 3.08
N TRP A 162 -2.09 -22.47 3.30
CA TRP A 162 -1.28 -22.62 4.51
C TRP A 162 -2.06 -22.23 5.78
N GLY A 163 -2.83 -21.15 5.68
CA GLY A 163 -3.71 -20.68 6.75
C GLY A 163 -4.70 -21.75 7.20
N ILE A 164 -5.33 -22.44 6.25
CA ILE A 164 -6.31 -23.49 6.56
C ILE A 164 -5.64 -24.79 6.99
N LEU A 165 -4.58 -25.22 6.28
CA LEU A 165 -3.98 -26.55 6.47
C LEU A 165 -2.99 -26.64 7.63
N VAL A 166 -2.31 -25.54 7.96
CA VAL A 166 -1.23 -25.53 8.96
C VAL A 166 -1.58 -24.64 10.14
N LEU A 167 -1.89 -23.37 9.87
CA LEU A 167 -2.12 -22.39 10.93
C LEU A 167 -3.43 -22.67 11.67
N GLY A 168 -4.50 -23.01 10.96
CA GLY A 168 -5.81 -23.33 11.52
C GLY A 168 -5.73 -24.42 12.61
N PRO A 169 -5.18 -25.61 12.31
CA PRO A 169 -4.95 -26.65 13.31
C PRO A 169 -4.01 -26.21 14.44
N ALA A 170 -2.94 -25.48 14.13
CA ALA A 170 -1.97 -25.02 15.12
C ALA A 170 -2.56 -24.01 16.12
N LEU A 171 -3.57 -23.22 15.70
CA LEU A 171 -4.23 -22.22 16.54
C LEU A 171 -5.41 -22.78 17.35
N VAL A 172 -5.84 -24.03 17.13
CA VAL A 172 -6.90 -24.69 17.93
C VAL A 172 -6.65 -24.56 19.44
N PRO A 173 -5.49 -24.95 20.00
CA PRO A 173 -5.27 -24.86 21.45
C PRO A 173 -5.28 -23.42 21.97
N VAL A 174 -4.70 -22.48 21.21
CA VAL A 174 -4.69 -21.06 21.55
C VAL A 174 -6.12 -20.51 21.55
N ASN A 175 -6.92 -20.89 20.56
CA ASN A 175 -8.31 -20.50 20.47
C ASN A 175 -9.14 -21.06 21.63
N THR A 176 -9.00 -22.34 21.96
CA THR A 176 -9.69 -22.93 23.12
C THR A 176 -9.33 -22.20 24.41
N TRP A 177 -8.06 -21.83 24.58
CA TRP A 177 -7.63 -21.00 25.71
C TRP A 177 -8.26 -19.60 25.69
N LEU A 178 -8.28 -18.92 24.54
CA LEU A 178 -8.90 -17.60 24.37
C LEU A 178 -10.40 -17.64 24.67
N VAL A 179 -11.13 -18.64 24.16
CA VAL A 179 -12.56 -18.81 24.44
C VAL A 179 -12.82 -19.03 25.93
N ASN A 180 -12.01 -19.86 26.59
CA ASN A 180 -12.19 -20.16 28.01
C ASN A 180 -11.86 -18.98 28.94
N ASN A 181 -10.89 -18.13 28.58
CA ASN A 181 -10.44 -17.02 29.42
C ASN A 181 -11.06 -15.67 29.02
N LEU A 182 -11.28 -15.44 27.73
CA LEU A 182 -11.79 -14.20 27.14
C LEU A 182 -13.22 -14.34 26.58
N GLY A 183 -13.94 -15.43 26.89
CA GLY A 183 -15.35 -15.64 26.50
C GLY A 183 -16.34 -14.59 27.02
N TRP A 184 -15.89 -13.66 27.86
CA TRP A 184 -16.65 -12.45 28.22
C TRP A 184 -16.79 -11.48 27.04
N LEU A 185 -15.86 -11.48 26.09
CA LEU A 185 -15.92 -10.67 24.87
C LEU A 185 -16.81 -11.33 23.81
N PRO A 186 -17.65 -10.57 23.09
CA PRO A 186 -18.56 -11.11 22.06
C PRO A 186 -17.83 -11.79 20.90
N PHE A 187 -16.54 -11.50 20.69
CA PHE A 187 -15.69 -12.09 19.65
C PHE A 187 -15.20 -13.51 19.97
N PHE A 188 -15.20 -13.91 21.25
CA PHE A 188 -14.67 -15.20 21.72
C PHE A 188 -15.74 -16.10 22.34
N LYS A 189 -17.04 -15.81 22.13
CA LYS A 189 -18.14 -16.64 22.63
C LYS A 189 -18.35 -17.87 21.75
N THR A 190 -18.56 -19.01 22.39
CA THR A 190 -19.14 -20.18 21.72
C THR A 190 -20.61 -19.89 21.42
N PRO A 191 -21.04 -19.96 20.16
CA PRO A 191 -22.44 -19.82 19.82
C PRO A 191 -23.15 -21.13 20.10
N GLU A 192 -24.02 -21.10 21.10
CA GLU A 192 -25.02 -22.13 21.30
C GLU A 192 -26.05 -22.05 20.16
N ALA A 193 -26.38 -23.21 19.61
CA ALA A 193 -27.32 -23.44 18.52
C ALA A 193 -26.86 -22.95 17.13
N ASN A 194 -26.46 -23.92 16.29
CA ASN A 194 -26.62 -24.08 14.82
C ASN A 194 -27.14 -22.92 13.94
N VAL A 195 -26.79 -21.68 14.24
CA VAL A 195 -27.08 -20.52 13.42
C VAL A 195 -25.80 -19.72 13.38
N THR A 196 -25.23 -19.69 12.18
CA THR A 196 -24.35 -18.61 11.73
C THR A 196 -23.08 -18.32 12.52
N ASN A 197 -22.44 -19.36 13.07
CA ASN A 197 -21.02 -19.33 13.40
C ASN A 197 -20.41 -20.68 13.01
N MET A 198 -19.84 -20.75 11.81
CA MET A 198 -19.10 -21.94 11.41
C MET A 198 -17.77 -21.92 12.19
N SER A 199 -17.71 -22.69 13.29
CA SER A 199 -16.54 -23.02 14.12
C SER A 199 -15.69 -21.86 14.67
N THR A 200 -16.31 -20.69 14.83
CA THR A 200 -15.64 -19.39 14.87
C THR A 200 -15.05 -19.02 16.23
N GLY A 201 -13.84 -19.53 16.47
CA GLY A 201 -12.78 -18.80 17.17
C GLY A 201 -11.44 -19.07 16.49
N GLY A 202 -11.28 -20.26 15.91
CA GLY A 202 -10.16 -20.61 15.05
C GLY A 202 -10.22 -19.92 13.70
N THR A 203 -11.37 -19.87 13.02
CA THR A 203 -11.43 -19.43 11.61
C THR A 203 -11.25 -17.93 11.40
N LEU A 204 -11.90 -17.05 12.17
CA LEU A 204 -11.74 -15.60 12.02
C LEU A 204 -10.38 -15.11 12.54
N LEU A 205 -9.89 -15.66 13.66
CA LEU A 205 -8.56 -15.32 14.17
C LEU A 205 -7.47 -15.81 13.21
N THR A 206 -7.58 -17.05 12.71
CA THR A 206 -6.66 -17.59 11.69
C THR A 206 -6.73 -16.74 10.43
N ALA A 207 -7.91 -16.40 9.92
CA ALA A 207 -8.07 -15.55 8.75
C ALA A 207 -7.48 -14.15 8.98
N GLY A 208 -7.67 -13.57 10.16
CA GLY A 208 -7.07 -12.29 10.55
C GLY A 208 -5.55 -12.33 10.60
N ILE A 209 -4.95 -13.39 11.14
CA ILE A 209 -3.49 -13.56 11.18
C ILE A 209 -2.92 -13.80 9.78
N VAL A 210 -3.57 -14.65 8.97
CA VAL A 210 -3.17 -14.86 7.57
C VAL A 210 -3.21 -13.55 6.81
N LEU A 211 -4.30 -12.79 6.95
CA LEU A 211 -4.44 -11.48 6.32
C LEU A 211 -3.38 -10.50 6.85
N ALA A 212 -3.07 -10.51 8.15
CA ALA A 212 -2.00 -9.69 8.73
C ALA A 212 -0.65 -9.96 8.05
N VAL A 213 -0.29 -11.23 7.86
CA VAL A 213 0.95 -11.62 7.17
C VAL A 213 0.95 -11.16 5.72
N MET A 214 -0.20 -11.23 5.02
CA MET A 214 -0.32 -10.79 3.63
C MET A 214 -0.17 -9.26 3.47
N ILE A 215 -0.74 -8.46 4.37
CA ILE A 215 -0.71 -6.99 4.26
C ILE A 215 0.57 -6.38 4.83
N LEU A 216 1.30 -7.10 5.70
CA LEU A 216 2.51 -6.61 6.36
C LEU A 216 3.57 -6.07 5.37
N PRO A 217 3.92 -6.75 4.26
CA PRO A 217 4.90 -6.22 3.32
C PRO A 217 4.47 -4.90 2.68
N ILE A 218 3.19 -4.80 2.32
CA ILE A 218 2.63 -3.61 1.68
C ILE A 218 2.67 -2.44 2.65
N ILE A 219 2.21 -2.63 3.89
CA ILE A 219 2.23 -1.57 4.91
C ILE A 219 3.67 -1.16 5.20
N THR A 220 4.59 -2.11 5.37
CA THR A 220 6.00 -1.82 5.66
C THR A 220 6.65 -1.00 4.54
N ALA A 221 6.41 -1.36 3.27
CA ALA A 221 6.95 -0.64 2.12
C ALA A 221 6.39 0.78 2.03
N VAL A 222 5.07 0.94 2.17
CA VAL A 222 4.41 2.25 2.13
C VAL A 222 4.85 3.14 3.29
N THR A 223 4.88 2.62 4.51
CA THR A 223 5.35 3.38 5.68
C THR A 223 6.80 3.82 5.53
N ARG A 224 7.68 2.93 5.05
CA ARG A 224 9.10 3.26 4.83
C ARG A 224 9.26 4.38 3.82
N GLU A 225 8.51 4.34 2.72
CA GLU A 225 8.54 5.37 1.69
C GLU A 225 8.10 6.73 2.26
N VAL A 226 7.05 6.76 3.08
CA VAL A 226 6.59 7.98 3.75
C VAL A 226 7.65 8.56 4.70
N PHE A 227 8.34 7.71 5.47
CA PHE A 227 9.38 8.16 6.39
C PHE A 227 10.62 8.70 5.66
N ILE A 228 11.04 8.07 4.56
CA ILE A 228 12.17 8.55 3.75
C ILE A 228 11.89 9.92 3.12
N GLN A 229 10.62 10.22 2.80
CA GLN A 229 10.22 11.50 2.25
C GLN A 229 10.17 12.62 3.30
N THR A 230 10.22 12.31 4.60
CA THR A 230 10.20 13.32 5.66
C THR A 230 11.61 13.91 5.86
N PRO A 231 11.82 15.23 5.67
CA PRO A 231 13.13 15.85 5.85
C PRO A 231 13.58 15.73 7.31
N VAL A 232 14.83 15.32 7.53
CA VAL A 232 15.45 15.37 8.86
C VAL A 232 15.60 16.83 9.28
N ALA A 233 15.01 17.21 10.41
CA ALA A 233 15.17 18.56 10.95
C ALA A 233 16.64 18.77 11.34
N HIS A 234 17.27 19.79 10.73
CA HIS A 234 18.65 20.20 10.99
C HIS A 234 18.83 20.79 12.39
#